data_AF-A0A7C7UIY0-F1
#
_entry.id   AF-A0A7C7UIY0-F1
#
_cell.length_a   1.000
_cell.length_b   1.000
_cell.length_c   1.000
_cell.angle_alpha   90.00
_cell.angle_beta   90.00
_cell.angle_gamma   90.00
#
_symmetry.space_group_name_H-M   'P 1'
#
loop_
_entity.id
_entity.type
_entity.pdbx_description
1 polymer ?
#
loop_
_entity_poly.entity_id
_entity_poly.type
_entity_poly.pdbx_seq_one_letter_code
_entity_poly.pdbx_strand_id
1 'polypeptide(L)'
;KNGWEDKKFIQQRVYGMDDIRKEVAKWTPDEVERVTGVPEEQVYAAAKTMADHRPGTFIWCMGGTQHTIGNNNTRAYCVFQLALGNMGVPGGGTNIFRGHDNVQGATDLGVLANTLPGYYGLSAGAWKHWSRVWDLDYEWVKSRFDQGSYAENKGKAVPVMNSKGIPVSRWIDGVLEDKQNIAQKDNLRAMFFWGHAPNSQTRGTEMKNAMEKLDLLVVVDPYPTVSAVMHDRTDGVYLLPTATQFETYGSVTASNRSIQWRSQVIEPLFESLPDHVIMYKLAKKLGFAAQLCKHIKVNNDEPLIEDITREFNRGMWTIGYTGQSPERLKRHQENWSTFDFTTLKAEGGPCDGDYYGLPWPCWGTPDMNHPGTPNLYDTS
;
A
#
# COMPACT_ATOMS: atom_id res chain seq x y z
N LYS A 1 0.48 26.53 25.79
CA LYS A 1 0.13 27.84 26.41
C LYS A 1 -1.36 27.91 26.77
N ASN A 2 -2.27 27.71 25.82
CA ASN A 2 -3.72 27.93 26.03
C ASN A 2 -4.47 26.80 26.76
N GLY A 3 -3.80 25.70 27.11
CA GLY A 3 -4.43 24.56 27.80
C GLY A 3 -5.44 23.77 26.96
N TRP A 4 -5.45 23.94 25.63
CA TRP A 4 -6.42 23.29 24.74
C TRP A 4 -6.21 21.79 24.56
N GLU A 5 -5.01 21.26 24.78
CA GLU A 5 -4.73 19.83 24.59
C GLU A 5 -5.68 18.91 25.39
N ASP A 6 -5.99 17.73 24.85
CA ASP A 6 -6.74 16.71 25.58
C ASP A 6 -5.79 15.95 26.52
N LYS A 7 -5.69 16.43 27.76
CA LYS A 7 -4.81 15.85 28.78
C LYS A 7 -5.16 14.40 29.10
N LYS A 8 -6.44 14.04 29.06
CA LYS A 8 -6.89 12.67 29.38
C LYS A 8 -6.47 11.73 28.25
N PHE A 9 -6.74 12.11 27.00
CA PHE A 9 -6.31 11.32 25.84
C PHE A 9 -4.79 11.16 25.80
N ILE A 10 -4.04 12.25 26.02
CA ILE A 10 -2.58 12.23 26.03
C ILE A 10 -2.06 11.26 27.09
N GLN A 11 -2.58 11.33 28.31
CA GLN A 11 -2.18 10.43 29.40
C GLN A 11 -2.48 8.95 29.07
N GLN A 12 -3.62 8.68 28.43
CA GLN A 12 -4.10 7.32 28.21
C GLN A 12 -3.50 6.66 26.95
N ARG A 13 -3.20 7.44 25.91
CA ARG A 13 -2.95 6.90 24.56
C ARG A 13 -1.71 7.47 23.86
N VAL A 14 -1.00 8.43 24.45
CA VAL A 14 0.12 9.11 23.78
C VAL A 14 1.41 9.01 24.59
N TYR A 15 2.49 8.63 23.91
CA TYR A 15 3.84 8.61 24.47
C TYR A 15 4.70 9.73 23.86
N GLY A 16 5.56 10.35 24.67
CA GLY A 16 6.55 11.34 24.20
C GLY A 16 6.04 12.76 23.95
N MET A 17 4.82 13.10 24.40
CA MET A 17 4.26 14.44 24.20
C MET A 17 5.06 15.55 24.91
N ASP A 18 5.77 15.25 26.00
CA ASP A 18 6.65 16.24 26.65
C ASP A 18 7.83 16.67 25.77
N ASP A 19 8.37 15.76 24.96
CA ASP A 19 9.43 16.11 24.01
C ASP A 19 8.88 16.93 22.85
N ILE A 20 7.66 16.63 22.40
CA ILE A 20 6.94 17.48 21.45
C ILE A 20 6.74 18.89 22.03
N ARG A 21 6.32 19.02 23.30
CA ARG A 21 6.15 20.32 23.96
C ARG A 21 7.44 21.15 23.94
N LYS A 22 8.60 20.52 24.20
CA LYS A 22 9.91 21.19 24.12
C LYS A 22 10.23 21.65 22.70
N GLU A 23 9.90 20.84 21.70
CA GLU A 23 10.14 21.19 20.29
C GLU A 23 9.25 22.34 19.83
N VAL A 24 7.93 22.25 20.06
CA VAL A 24 6.97 23.30 19.65
C VAL A 24 7.16 24.61 20.42
N ALA A 25 7.77 24.58 21.61
CA ALA A 25 8.10 25.80 22.36
C ALA A 25 9.08 26.73 21.63
N LYS A 26 9.85 26.21 20.67
CA LYS A 26 10.76 26.99 19.80
C LYS A 26 10.00 27.77 18.72
N TRP A 27 8.77 27.39 18.42
CA TRP A 27 7.95 27.96 17.36
C TRP A 27 6.98 28.99 17.95
N THR A 28 7.49 30.20 18.21
CA THR A 28 6.66 31.34 18.61
C THR A 28 5.82 31.85 17.43
N PRO A 29 4.74 32.62 17.67
CA PRO A 29 3.97 33.23 16.58
C PRO A 29 4.83 34.01 15.59
N ASP A 30 5.75 34.85 16.08
CA ASP A 30 6.71 35.59 15.23
C ASP A 30 7.56 34.66 14.36
N GLU A 31 8.05 33.54 14.92
CA GLU A 31 8.87 32.58 14.18
C GLU A 31 8.05 31.82 13.14
N VAL A 32 6.81 31.45 13.47
CA VAL A 32 5.88 30.81 12.52
C VAL A 32 5.56 31.78 11.38
N GLU A 33 5.25 33.04 11.66
CA GLU A 33 4.99 34.05 10.64
C GLU A 33 6.22 34.30 9.77
N ARG A 34 7.42 34.40 10.37
CA ARG A 34 8.69 34.55 9.63
C ARG A 34 8.94 33.41 8.65
N VAL A 35 8.62 32.17 9.01
CA VAL A 35 8.88 30.97 8.20
C VAL A 35 7.78 30.70 7.18
N THR A 36 6.51 30.88 7.57
CA THR A 36 5.35 30.49 6.76
C THR A 36 4.73 31.66 6.00
N GLY A 37 4.95 32.89 6.44
CA GLY A 37 4.25 34.09 5.97
C GLY A 37 2.80 34.22 6.45
N VAL A 38 2.32 33.34 7.34
CA VAL A 38 0.94 33.37 7.85
C VAL A 38 0.88 34.16 9.16
N PRO A 39 0.05 35.22 9.26
CA PRO A 39 -0.07 36.03 10.47
C PRO A 39 -0.55 35.24 11.69
N GLU A 40 -0.10 35.61 12.90
CA GLU A 40 -0.50 34.97 14.16
C GLU A 40 -2.02 34.84 14.29
N GLU A 41 -2.77 35.90 13.97
CA GLU A 41 -4.23 35.93 14.10
C GLU A 41 -4.90 34.78 13.34
N GLN A 42 -4.44 34.48 12.12
CA GLN A 42 -4.99 33.41 11.30
C GLN A 42 -4.65 32.03 11.86
N VAL A 43 -3.39 31.83 12.28
CA VAL A 43 -2.95 30.57 12.89
C VAL A 43 -3.71 30.32 14.20
N TYR A 44 -3.86 31.36 15.02
CA TYR A 44 -4.60 31.29 16.28
C TYR A 44 -6.08 30.98 16.05
N ALA A 45 -6.73 31.65 15.09
CA ALA A 45 -8.13 31.40 14.75
C ALA A 45 -8.35 29.95 14.27
N ALA A 46 -7.48 29.43 13.42
CA ALA A 46 -7.52 28.04 12.97
C ALA A 46 -7.33 27.05 14.13
N ALA A 47 -6.30 27.26 14.96
CA ALA A 47 -6.01 26.40 16.10
C ALA A 47 -7.14 26.41 17.14
N LYS A 48 -7.74 27.59 17.42
CA LYS A 48 -8.87 27.73 18.33
C LYS A 48 -10.12 27.03 17.79
N THR A 49 -10.42 27.21 16.51
CA THR A 49 -11.57 26.56 15.86
C THR A 49 -11.48 25.05 15.99
N MET A 50 -10.32 24.46 15.71
CA MET A 50 -10.10 23.02 15.85
C MET A 50 -10.08 22.54 17.31
N ALA A 51 -9.72 23.43 18.25
CA ALA A 51 -9.76 23.10 19.67
C ALA A 51 -11.18 23.10 20.24
N ASP A 52 -12.02 24.06 19.85
CA ASP A 52 -13.38 24.23 20.36
C ASP A 52 -14.38 23.25 19.73
N HIS A 53 -14.14 22.80 18.50
CA HIS A 53 -15.08 21.97 17.72
C HIS A 53 -14.54 20.56 17.51
N ARG A 54 -14.34 19.82 18.60
CA ARG A 54 -13.88 18.42 18.56
C ARG A 54 -15.05 17.43 18.49
N PRO A 55 -14.88 16.27 17.84
CA PRO A 55 -13.68 15.84 17.12
C PRO A 55 -13.51 16.56 15.78
N GLY A 56 -12.27 16.83 15.41
CA GLY A 56 -11.88 17.34 14.09
C GLY A 56 -11.01 16.33 13.33
N THR A 57 -10.97 16.45 12.00
CA THR A 57 -10.11 15.63 11.15
C THR A 57 -9.10 16.50 10.41
N PHE A 58 -7.88 15.98 10.22
CA PHE A 58 -6.89 16.55 9.32
C PHE A 58 -6.84 15.71 8.04
N ILE A 59 -7.19 16.31 6.90
CA ILE A 59 -7.21 15.63 5.60
C ILE A 59 -6.10 16.19 4.72
N TRP A 60 -5.28 15.32 4.11
CA TRP A 60 -4.24 15.74 3.16
C TRP A 60 -4.09 14.80 1.97
N CYS A 61 -3.44 15.32 0.93
CA CYS A 61 -3.03 14.61 -0.28
C CYS A 61 -1.55 14.94 -0.57
N MET A 62 -1.24 15.21 -1.83
CA MET A 62 0.12 15.44 -2.32
C MET A 62 0.77 16.74 -1.83
N GLY A 63 -0.02 17.78 -1.52
CA GLY A 63 0.52 19.03 -0.97
C GLY A 63 1.18 18.89 0.40
N GLY A 64 0.93 17.80 1.13
CA GLY A 64 1.67 17.47 2.36
C GLY A 64 2.85 16.54 2.12
N THR A 65 2.75 15.63 1.16
CA THR A 65 3.68 14.50 0.98
C THR A 65 4.76 14.74 -0.09
N GLN A 66 4.48 15.48 -1.16
CA GLN A 66 5.41 15.75 -2.26
C GLN A 66 6.37 16.91 -1.95
N HIS A 67 7.02 16.81 -0.80
CA HIS A 67 8.05 17.74 -0.35
C HIS A 67 9.28 16.97 0.10
N THR A 68 10.45 17.63 0.07
CA THR A 68 11.71 17.08 0.61
C THR A 68 11.60 16.66 2.08
N ILE A 69 10.62 17.20 2.80
CA ILE A 69 10.31 16.90 4.20
C ILE A 69 8.90 16.31 4.42
N GLY A 70 8.32 15.64 3.41
CA GLY A 70 6.94 15.12 3.49
C GLY A 70 6.67 14.20 4.70
N ASN A 71 7.68 13.43 5.13
CA ASN A 71 7.59 12.63 6.37
C ASN A 71 7.41 13.49 7.62
N ASN A 72 8.04 14.66 7.68
CA ASN A 72 7.92 15.56 8.84
C ASN A 72 6.56 16.25 8.85
N ASN A 73 6.06 16.67 7.68
CA ASN A 73 4.72 17.26 7.53
C ASN A 73 3.64 16.30 8.03
N THR A 74 3.63 15.06 7.53
CA THR A 74 2.63 14.07 7.93
C THR A 74 2.71 13.70 9.40
N ARG A 75 3.92 13.61 9.97
CA ARG A 75 4.12 13.44 11.42
C ARG A 75 3.53 14.60 12.22
N ALA A 76 3.72 15.85 11.78
CA ALA A 76 3.19 17.02 12.46
C ALA A 76 1.65 17.00 12.50
N TYR A 77 0.98 16.60 11.41
CA TYR A 77 -0.48 16.46 11.37
C TYR A 77 -0.97 15.42 12.39
N CYS A 78 -0.31 14.26 12.46
CA CYS A 78 -0.61 13.21 13.44
C CYS A 78 -0.40 13.68 14.88
N VAL A 79 0.74 14.33 15.16
CA VAL A 79 1.04 14.88 16.49
C VAL A 79 -0.01 15.89 16.94
N PHE A 80 -0.46 16.75 16.02
CA PHE A 80 -1.52 17.72 16.30
C PHE A 80 -2.85 17.05 16.64
N GLN A 81 -3.28 16.04 15.87
CA GLN A 81 -4.53 15.30 16.17
C GLN A 81 -4.43 14.48 17.47
N LEU A 82 -3.24 13.94 17.80
CA LEU A 82 -2.99 13.29 19.10
C LEU A 82 -3.07 14.30 20.25
N ALA A 83 -2.56 15.52 20.08
CA ALA A 83 -2.64 16.56 21.10
C ALA A 83 -4.08 17.03 21.36
N LEU A 84 -4.95 17.03 20.33
CA LEU A 84 -6.36 17.38 20.46
C LEU A 84 -7.24 16.20 20.93
N GLY A 85 -6.71 14.97 20.94
CA GLY A 85 -7.50 13.78 21.31
C GLY A 85 -8.47 13.29 20.23
N ASN A 86 -8.23 13.66 18.97
CA ASN A 86 -9.14 13.37 17.86
C ASN A 86 -8.93 11.98 17.23
N MET A 87 -8.00 11.16 17.74
CA MET A 87 -7.69 9.85 17.16
C MET A 87 -8.59 8.76 17.76
N GLY A 88 -9.11 7.87 16.91
CA GLY A 88 -9.90 6.73 17.39
C GLY A 88 -11.37 7.05 17.68
N VAL A 89 -11.92 8.11 17.09
CA VAL A 89 -13.33 8.52 17.24
C VAL A 89 -13.96 8.83 15.89
N PRO A 90 -15.27 8.59 15.70
CA PRO A 90 -15.98 9.00 14.49
C PRO A 90 -15.84 10.50 14.21
N GLY A 91 -15.59 10.88 12.96
CA GLY A 91 -15.35 12.27 12.54
C GLY A 91 -13.94 12.82 12.86
N GLY A 92 -13.14 12.06 13.60
CA GLY A 92 -11.78 12.44 13.99
C GLY A 92 -10.67 11.83 13.16
N GLY A 93 -9.45 12.32 13.38
CA GLY A 93 -8.21 11.64 13.01
C GLY A 93 -7.43 12.28 11.88
N THR A 94 -6.54 11.48 11.29
CA THR A 94 -5.64 11.90 10.21
C THR A 94 -5.92 11.06 8.96
N ASN A 95 -6.60 11.66 7.99
CA ASN A 95 -7.09 10.96 6.82
C ASN A 95 -6.30 11.38 5.57
N ILE A 96 -5.65 10.43 4.93
CA ILE A 96 -4.97 10.65 3.66
C ILE A 96 -5.89 10.21 2.51
N PHE A 97 -6.17 11.12 1.59
CA PHE A 97 -6.81 10.73 0.34
C PHE A 97 -5.73 10.18 -0.59
N ARG A 98 -5.81 8.87 -0.84
CA ARG A 98 -4.96 8.21 -1.82
C ARG A 98 -5.45 8.59 -3.22
N GLY A 99 -4.52 8.57 -4.18
CA GLY A 99 -4.80 8.87 -5.59
C GLY A 99 -5.47 7.71 -6.29
N HIS A 100 -4.68 6.88 -6.97
CA HIS A 100 -5.17 5.73 -7.75
C HIS A 100 -6.00 4.75 -6.92
N ASP A 101 -6.89 4.04 -7.59
CA ASP A 101 -7.61 2.95 -6.96
C ASP A 101 -6.64 1.86 -6.51
N ASN A 102 -7.04 1.14 -5.47
CA ASN A 102 -6.26 0.04 -4.91
C ASN A 102 -4.84 0.38 -4.42
N VAL A 103 -4.40 1.65 -4.35
CA VAL A 103 -3.10 2.03 -3.75
C VAL A 103 -2.98 1.51 -2.32
N GLN A 104 -4.08 1.55 -1.57
CA GLN A 104 -4.13 0.97 -0.23
C GLN A 104 -3.89 -0.54 -0.28
N GLY A 105 -4.55 -1.25 -1.21
CA GLY A 105 -4.37 -2.69 -1.41
C GLY A 105 -2.98 -3.06 -1.89
N ALA A 106 -2.36 -2.27 -2.78
CA ALA A 106 -1.00 -2.49 -3.25
C ALA A 106 0.02 -2.39 -2.10
N THR A 107 -0.16 -1.41 -1.21
CA THR A 107 0.69 -1.31 0.00
C THR A 107 0.39 -2.41 1.01
N ASP A 108 -0.89 -2.77 1.20
CA ASP A 108 -1.31 -3.85 2.09
C ASP A 108 -0.74 -5.19 1.62
N LEU A 109 -0.72 -5.44 0.31
CA LEU A 109 -0.20 -6.66 -0.32
C LEU A 109 1.33 -6.64 -0.53
N GLY A 110 2.02 -5.61 -0.03
CA GLY A 110 3.49 -5.56 -0.05
C GLY A 110 4.09 -5.36 -1.43
N VAL A 111 3.39 -4.67 -2.35
CA VAL A 111 3.92 -4.24 -3.66
C VAL A 111 4.89 -3.05 -3.45
N LEU A 112 5.91 -3.28 -2.63
CA LEU A 112 6.91 -2.33 -2.17
C LEU A 112 8.27 -3.02 -2.08
N ALA A 113 9.35 -2.27 -2.20
CA ALA A 113 10.70 -2.83 -2.20
C ALA A 113 11.20 -3.26 -0.80
N ASN A 114 10.42 -3.09 0.27
CA ASN A 114 10.92 -3.20 1.64
C ASN A 114 9.99 -3.94 2.62
N THR A 115 8.90 -4.54 2.15
CA THR A 115 7.91 -5.22 3.00
C THR A 115 7.33 -6.45 2.30
N LEU A 116 6.90 -7.42 3.09
CA LEU A 116 6.00 -8.51 2.70
C LEU A 116 4.54 -8.09 2.95
N PRO A 117 3.54 -8.83 2.41
CA PRO A 117 2.14 -8.47 2.60
C PRO A 117 1.78 -8.38 4.10
N GLY A 118 0.84 -7.49 4.45
CA GLY A 118 0.47 -7.15 5.82
C GLY A 118 1.47 -6.22 6.53
N TYR A 119 2.26 -5.44 5.79
CA TYR A 119 3.32 -4.57 6.32
C TYR A 119 4.39 -5.31 7.15
N TYR A 120 4.54 -6.61 6.95
CA TYR A 120 5.64 -7.34 7.55
C TYR A 120 6.96 -6.84 6.94
N GLY A 121 7.96 -6.56 7.77
CA GLY A 121 9.30 -6.25 7.27
C GLY A 121 9.95 -7.47 6.60
N LEU A 122 11.16 -7.31 6.09
CA LEU A 122 11.93 -8.41 5.45
C LEU A 122 12.72 -9.24 6.46
N SER A 123 12.30 -9.35 7.72
CA SER A 123 13.03 -10.11 8.74
C SER A 123 12.91 -11.63 8.51
N ALA A 124 13.82 -12.43 9.09
CA ALA A 124 13.71 -13.88 9.02
C ALA A 124 12.39 -14.41 9.62
N GLY A 125 11.87 -13.76 10.67
CA GLY A 125 10.58 -14.12 11.27
C GLY A 125 9.40 -13.84 10.34
N ALA A 126 9.44 -12.73 9.61
CA ALA A 126 8.43 -12.38 8.63
C ALA A 126 8.42 -13.33 7.43
N TRP A 127 9.59 -13.69 6.90
CA TRP A 127 9.68 -14.69 5.85
C TRP A 127 9.21 -16.07 6.31
N LYS A 128 9.59 -16.52 7.52
CA LYS A 128 9.08 -17.76 8.09
C LYS A 128 7.56 -17.74 8.25
N HIS A 129 6.97 -16.59 8.57
CA HIS A 129 5.52 -16.43 8.61
C HIS A 129 4.90 -16.68 7.24
N TRP A 130 5.35 -15.98 6.21
CA TRP A 130 4.80 -16.14 4.86
C TRP A 130 5.09 -17.52 4.25
N SER A 131 6.26 -18.12 4.51
CA SER A 131 6.54 -19.51 4.15
C SER A 131 5.51 -20.49 4.75
N ARG A 132 5.05 -20.28 5.99
CA ARG A 132 3.99 -21.12 6.58
C ARG A 132 2.63 -20.86 5.94
N VAL A 133 2.32 -19.61 5.60
CA VAL A 133 1.04 -19.25 4.94
C VAL A 133 0.93 -19.90 3.57
N TRP A 134 2.01 -19.83 2.78
CA TRP A 134 2.12 -20.44 1.46
C TRP A 134 2.38 -21.96 1.48
N ASP A 135 2.61 -22.51 2.67
CA ASP A 135 3.05 -23.90 2.87
C ASP A 135 4.29 -24.24 2.02
N LEU A 136 5.27 -23.35 2.00
CA LEU A 136 6.55 -23.54 1.32
C LEU A 136 7.66 -23.78 2.33
N ASP A 137 8.57 -24.70 2.00
CA ASP A 137 9.76 -24.91 2.79
C ASP A 137 10.60 -23.62 2.85
N TYR A 138 10.97 -23.20 4.06
CA TYR A 138 11.67 -21.94 4.26
C TYR A 138 13.06 -21.94 3.60
N GLU A 139 13.77 -23.07 3.62
CA GLU A 139 15.09 -23.16 2.97
C GLU A 139 14.95 -23.17 1.44
N TRP A 140 13.88 -23.74 0.89
CA TRP A 140 13.55 -23.58 -0.52
C TRP A 140 13.34 -22.11 -0.88
N VAL A 141 12.52 -21.36 -0.13
CA VAL A 141 12.29 -19.92 -0.40
C VAL A 141 13.61 -19.15 -0.31
N LYS A 142 14.41 -19.40 0.72
CA LYS A 142 15.72 -18.76 0.90
C LYS A 142 16.69 -19.08 -0.23
N SER A 143 16.63 -20.29 -0.80
CA SER A 143 17.46 -20.69 -1.95
C SER A 143 17.14 -19.92 -3.24
N ARG A 144 16.01 -19.20 -3.30
CA ARG A 144 15.64 -18.36 -4.45
C ARG A 144 16.36 -17.01 -4.48
N PHE A 145 17.08 -16.67 -3.41
CA PHE A 145 17.86 -15.44 -3.29
C PHE A 145 19.35 -15.73 -3.43
N ASP A 146 20.14 -14.69 -3.69
CA ASP A 146 21.59 -14.77 -3.57
C ASP A 146 21.97 -15.10 -2.11
N GLN A 147 22.88 -16.06 -1.92
CA GLN A 147 23.25 -16.57 -0.59
C GLN A 147 24.23 -15.65 0.17
N GLY A 148 24.55 -14.50 -0.40
CA GLY A 148 25.46 -13.51 0.18
C GLY A 148 24.74 -12.38 0.92
N SER A 149 25.35 -11.20 0.88
CA SER A 149 24.86 -9.97 1.50
C SER A 149 25.19 -8.79 0.58
N TYR A 150 24.26 -7.85 0.46
CA TYR A 150 24.43 -6.60 -0.31
C TYR A 150 24.61 -5.37 0.58
N ALA A 151 24.27 -5.48 1.86
CA ALA A 151 24.31 -4.36 2.78
C ALA A 151 24.66 -4.83 4.18
N GLU A 152 25.13 -3.89 5.00
CA GLU A 152 25.35 -4.12 6.42
C GLU A 152 24.39 -3.27 7.25
N ASN A 153 24.01 -3.79 8.41
CA ASN A 153 23.23 -3.06 9.41
C ASN A 153 23.93 -3.18 10.76
N LYS A 154 24.36 -2.03 11.31
CA LYS A 154 25.13 -1.95 12.56
C LYS A 154 26.36 -2.87 12.54
N GLY A 155 27.11 -2.86 11.43
CA GLY A 155 28.32 -3.66 11.23
C GLY A 155 28.09 -5.16 11.08
N LYS A 156 26.85 -5.59 10.77
CA LYS A 156 26.52 -6.99 10.49
C LYS A 156 25.99 -7.12 9.08
N ALA A 157 26.54 -8.06 8.32
CA ALA A 157 26.04 -8.44 7.00
C ALA A 157 24.55 -8.82 7.08
N VAL A 158 23.76 -8.29 6.14
CA VAL A 158 22.33 -8.57 6.02
C VAL A 158 22.14 -9.50 4.83
N PRO A 159 21.59 -10.72 5.02
CA PRO A 159 21.33 -11.62 3.90
C PRO A 159 20.49 -10.93 2.82
N VAL A 160 20.72 -11.27 1.55
CA VAL A 160 20.01 -10.64 0.42
C VAL A 160 18.49 -10.75 0.56
N MET A 161 17.98 -11.91 0.99
CA MET A 161 16.56 -12.13 1.30
C MET A 161 15.99 -11.11 2.30
N ASN A 162 16.83 -10.57 3.19
CA ASN A 162 16.43 -9.62 4.23
C ASN A 162 16.78 -8.16 3.87
N SER A 163 17.34 -7.93 2.68
CA SER A 163 17.73 -6.61 2.19
C SER A 163 16.60 -5.94 1.42
N LYS A 164 16.51 -4.61 1.51
CA LYS A 164 15.54 -3.83 0.75
C LYS A 164 15.94 -3.79 -0.73
N GLY A 165 14.96 -3.86 -1.62
CA GLY A 165 15.13 -3.67 -3.06
C GLY A 165 15.30 -2.19 -3.45
N ILE A 166 15.46 -1.96 -4.75
CA ILE A 166 15.57 -0.61 -5.33
C ILE A 166 14.16 0.01 -5.39
N PRO A 167 13.93 1.19 -4.78
CA PRO A 167 12.63 1.84 -4.84
C PRO A 167 12.35 2.42 -6.22
N VAL A 168 11.07 2.65 -6.52
CA VAL A 168 10.60 3.22 -7.79
C VAL A 168 11.22 4.59 -8.12
N SER A 169 11.71 5.35 -7.13
CA SER A 169 12.36 6.65 -7.36
C SER A 169 13.84 6.53 -7.74
N ARG A 170 14.44 5.34 -7.63
CA ARG A 170 15.88 5.10 -7.81
C ARG A 170 16.20 3.99 -8.81
N TRP A 171 15.21 3.42 -9.51
CA TRP A 171 15.46 2.37 -10.50
C TRP A 171 16.39 2.84 -11.63
N ILE A 172 16.26 4.11 -12.04
CA ILE A 172 17.13 4.79 -13.03
C ILE A 172 18.59 4.67 -12.60
N ASP A 173 18.86 4.94 -11.33
CA ASP A 173 20.21 4.85 -10.75
C ASP A 173 20.70 3.40 -10.75
N GLY A 174 19.81 2.44 -10.47
CA GLY A 174 20.12 1.02 -10.58
C GLY A 174 20.61 0.59 -11.98
N VAL A 175 20.19 1.29 -13.04
CA VAL A 175 20.64 1.05 -14.42
C VAL A 175 21.88 1.87 -14.78
N LEU A 176 21.89 3.16 -14.43
CA LEU A 176 22.86 4.12 -14.95
C LEU A 176 24.12 4.27 -14.11
N GLU A 177 24.05 4.05 -12.79
CA GLU A 177 25.19 4.24 -11.91
C GLU A 177 26.28 3.20 -12.14
N ASP A 178 27.51 3.56 -11.78
CA ASP A 178 28.59 2.59 -11.76
C ASP A 178 28.27 1.45 -10.79
N LYS A 179 28.50 0.22 -11.24
CA LYS A 179 28.30 -1.01 -10.47
C LYS A 179 28.91 -0.98 -9.06
N GLN A 180 30.01 -0.25 -8.88
CA GLN A 180 30.71 -0.11 -7.61
C GLN A 180 29.96 0.77 -6.59
N ASN A 181 29.05 1.62 -7.08
CA ASN A 181 28.26 2.56 -6.28
C ASN A 181 26.88 2.01 -5.89
N ILE A 182 26.54 0.81 -6.35
CA ILE A 182 25.27 0.13 -6.01
C ILE A 182 25.54 -1.04 -5.06
N ALA A 183 24.59 -1.29 -4.16
CA ALA A 183 24.68 -2.38 -3.20
C ALA A 183 24.49 -3.75 -3.86
N GLN A 184 23.66 -3.82 -4.90
CA GLN A 184 23.39 -5.05 -5.64
C GLN A 184 24.64 -5.56 -6.35
N LYS A 185 24.69 -6.87 -6.58
CA LYS A 185 25.79 -7.54 -7.29
C LYS A 185 26.00 -7.03 -8.71
N ASP A 186 24.97 -6.50 -9.35
CA ASP A 186 25.05 -5.96 -10.71
C ASP A 186 24.00 -4.86 -10.94
N ASN A 187 24.20 -4.11 -12.01
CA ASN A 187 23.22 -3.13 -12.49
C ASN A 187 21.89 -3.81 -12.85
N LEU A 188 20.81 -3.04 -12.81
CA LEU A 188 19.49 -3.48 -13.26
C LEU A 188 19.50 -3.65 -14.79
N ARG A 189 19.27 -4.88 -15.25
CA ARG A 189 19.30 -5.22 -16.69
C ARG A 189 17.93 -5.53 -17.30
N ALA A 190 16.94 -5.88 -16.49
CA ALA A 190 15.60 -6.19 -16.96
C ALA A 190 14.56 -5.43 -16.13
N MET A 191 13.52 -4.91 -16.78
CA MET A 191 12.44 -4.19 -16.11
C MET A 191 11.07 -4.54 -16.67
N PHE A 192 10.11 -4.75 -15.77
CA PHE A 192 8.70 -4.93 -16.08
C PHE A 192 7.95 -3.68 -15.61
N PHE A 193 7.38 -2.92 -16.55
CA PHE A 193 6.39 -1.88 -16.26
C PHE A 193 5.00 -2.51 -16.37
N TRP A 194 4.42 -2.86 -15.22
CA TRP A 194 3.14 -3.54 -15.14
C TRP A 194 2.07 -2.60 -14.59
N GLY A 195 1.11 -2.20 -15.44
CA GLY A 195 0.07 -1.23 -15.08
C GLY A 195 0.62 0.10 -14.54
N HIS A 196 1.79 0.52 -15.03
CA HIS A 196 2.51 1.68 -14.51
C HIS A 196 3.13 2.51 -15.62
N ALA A 197 2.91 3.83 -15.57
CA ALA A 197 3.52 4.80 -16.47
C ALA A 197 4.56 5.69 -15.74
N PRO A 198 5.74 5.93 -16.33
CA PRO A 198 6.86 6.69 -15.73
C PRO A 198 6.64 8.21 -15.77
N ASN A 199 5.60 8.69 -16.44
CA ASN A 199 5.29 10.11 -16.61
C ASN A 199 5.04 10.87 -15.29
N SER A 200 4.79 10.16 -14.19
CA SER A 200 4.65 10.74 -12.85
C SER A 200 5.98 11.01 -12.14
N GLN A 201 7.10 10.54 -12.70
CA GLN A 201 8.44 10.72 -12.12
C GLN A 201 9.15 11.93 -12.73
N THR A 202 10.02 12.55 -11.94
CA THR A 202 10.99 13.55 -12.42
C THR A 202 12.22 12.83 -12.99
N ARG A 203 13.01 13.47 -13.87
CA ARG A 203 14.20 12.92 -14.58
C ARG A 203 13.91 12.20 -15.91
N GLY A 204 12.99 12.72 -16.74
CA GLY A 204 12.58 12.07 -18.00
C GLY A 204 13.73 11.73 -18.96
N THR A 205 14.71 12.62 -19.13
CA THR A 205 15.89 12.34 -19.98
C THR A 205 16.71 11.16 -19.46
N GLU A 206 16.91 11.07 -18.14
CA GLU A 206 17.66 9.96 -17.53
C GLU A 206 16.86 8.67 -17.58
N MET A 207 15.53 8.72 -17.42
CA MET A 207 14.66 7.56 -17.64
C MET A 207 14.79 7.01 -19.05
N LYS A 208 14.74 7.87 -20.09
CA LYS A 208 14.96 7.46 -21.48
C LYS A 208 16.30 6.72 -21.63
N ASN A 209 17.38 7.34 -21.17
CA ASN A 209 18.71 6.74 -21.23
C ASN A 209 18.80 5.41 -20.47
N ALA A 210 18.13 5.29 -19.31
CA ALA A 210 18.08 4.05 -18.55
C ALA A 210 17.30 2.96 -19.29
N MET A 211 16.13 3.28 -19.86
CA MET A 211 15.35 2.33 -20.65
C MET A 211 16.14 1.77 -21.83
N GLU A 212 16.93 2.61 -22.51
CA GLU A 212 17.78 2.22 -23.63
C GLU A 212 18.95 1.31 -23.24
N LYS A 213 19.41 1.36 -21.98
CA LYS A 213 20.49 0.51 -21.47
C LYS A 213 20.05 -0.83 -20.89
N LEU A 214 18.75 -1.05 -20.66
CA LEU A 214 18.25 -2.35 -20.23
C LEU A 214 18.56 -3.41 -21.31
N ASP A 215 18.69 -4.68 -20.95
CA ASP A 215 18.65 -5.75 -21.95
C ASP A 215 17.21 -6.08 -22.33
N LEU A 216 16.32 -6.02 -21.34
CA LEU A 216 14.91 -6.42 -21.47
C LEU A 216 13.99 -5.38 -20.84
N LEU A 217 13.02 -4.91 -21.61
CA LEU A 217 11.94 -4.05 -21.16
C LEU A 217 10.61 -4.70 -21.52
N VAL A 218 9.78 -4.97 -20.52
CA VAL A 218 8.44 -5.53 -20.71
C VAL A 218 7.42 -4.52 -20.21
N VAL A 219 6.46 -4.16 -21.06
CA VAL A 219 5.33 -3.29 -20.70
C VAL A 219 4.07 -4.15 -20.72
N VAL A 220 3.41 -4.25 -19.58
CA VAL A 220 2.15 -4.98 -19.42
C VAL A 220 1.06 -3.96 -19.10
N ASP A 221 0.22 -3.68 -20.08
CA ASP A 221 -0.79 -2.62 -19.99
C ASP A 221 -1.90 -2.85 -21.04
N PRO A 222 -3.17 -2.48 -20.76
CA PRO A 222 -4.23 -2.52 -21.77
C PRO A 222 -3.96 -1.55 -22.93
N TYR A 223 -3.15 -0.51 -22.73
CA TYR A 223 -2.84 0.49 -23.75
C TYR A 223 -1.32 0.70 -23.90
N PRO A 224 -0.82 1.07 -25.09
CA PRO A 224 0.56 1.53 -25.24
C PRO A 224 0.81 2.80 -24.40
N THR A 225 1.60 2.69 -23.34
CA THR A 225 1.90 3.80 -22.43
C THR A 225 3.15 4.58 -22.86
N VAL A 226 3.45 5.67 -22.15
CA VAL A 226 4.72 6.41 -22.32
C VAL A 226 5.95 5.49 -22.18
N SER A 227 5.89 4.45 -21.36
CA SER A 227 6.97 3.45 -21.23
C SER A 227 7.30 2.75 -22.54
N ALA A 228 6.30 2.58 -23.42
CA ALA A 228 6.46 1.89 -24.69
C ALA A 228 7.09 2.76 -25.79
N VAL A 229 7.11 4.08 -25.62
CA VAL A 229 7.49 5.04 -26.68
C VAL A 229 8.57 6.05 -26.26
N MET A 230 8.93 6.12 -24.99
CA MET A 230 9.92 7.10 -24.49
C MET A 230 11.35 6.80 -24.95
N HIS A 231 11.68 5.53 -25.19
CA HIS A 231 12.99 5.07 -25.62
C HIS A 231 13.06 4.89 -27.14
N ASP A 232 14.27 4.94 -27.72
CA ASP A 232 14.47 4.73 -29.17
C ASP A 232 14.80 3.27 -29.55
N ARG A 233 14.57 2.32 -28.65
CA ARG A 233 14.89 0.90 -28.87
C ARG A 233 14.06 0.28 -29.99
N THR A 234 14.70 -0.59 -30.77
CA THR A 234 14.06 -1.42 -31.80
C THR A 234 14.00 -2.90 -31.42
N ASP A 235 14.67 -3.30 -30.33
CA ASP A 235 14.75 -4.67 -29.84
C ASP A 235 14.75 -4.76 -28.29
N GLY A 236 14.49 -5.97 -27.79
CA GLY A 236 14.42 -6.24 -26.34
C GLY A 236 13.25 -5.56 -25.62
N VAL A 237 12.27 -5.05 -26.35
CA VAL A 237 11.05 -4.44 -25.82
C VAL A 237 9.85 -5.31 -26.18
N TYR A 238 9.05 -5.67 -25.18
CA TYR A 238 7.85 -6.50 -25.34
C TYR A 238 6.64 -5.78 -24.77
N LEU A 239 5.56 -5.74 -25.54
CA LEU A 239 4.26 -5.26 -25.09
C LEU A 239 3.35 -6.47 -24.87
N LEU A 240 2.87 -6.66 -23.66
CA LEU A 240 1.93 -7.72 -23.32
C LEU A 240 0.55 -7.08 -23.07
N PRO A 241 -0.46 -7.36 -23.91
CA PRO A 241 -1.79 -6.82 -23.71
C PRO A 241 -2.42 -7.45 -22.46
N THR A 242 -2.78 -6.63 -21.48
CA THR A 242 -3.51 -7.07 -20.29
C THR A 242 -4.95 -6.55 -20.31
N ALA A 243 -5.81 -7.23 -19.58
CA ALA A 243 -7.22 -6.87 -19.44
C ALA A 243 -7.40 -5.55 -18.67
N THR A 244 -8.44 -4.79 -19.00
CA THR A 244 -8.93 -3.66 -18.20
C THR A 244 -9.71 -4.14 -16.98
N GLN A 245 -10.03 -3.24 -16.04
CA GLN A 245 -10.82 -3.59 -14.86
C GLN A 245 -12.24 -4.12 -15.16
N PHE A 246 -12.75 -3.96 -16.38
CA PHE A 246 -14.07 -4.45 -16.79
C PHE A 246 -14.01 -5.88 -17.35
N GLU A 247 -12.81 -6.34 -17.68
CA GLU A 247 -12.54 -7.64 -18.31
C GLU A 247 -12.01 -8.68 -17.30
N THR A 248 -11.93 -8.30 -16.02
CA THR A 248 -11.46 -9.15 -14.92
C THR A 248 -12.36 -8.96 -13.70
N TYR A 249 -12.11 -9.74 -12.65
CA TYR A 249 -12.85 -9.71 -11.39
C TYR A 249 -11.88 -9.77 -10.22
N GLY A 250 -12.38 -9.59 -8.99
CA GLY A 250 -11.57 -9.72 -7.77
C GLY A 250 -11.74 -8.56 -6.80
N SER A 251 -10.86 -8.49 -5.82
CA SER A 251 -10.95 -7.52 -4.73
C SER A 251 -10.08 -6.27 -4.95
N VAL A 252 -10.62 -5.10 -4.59
CA VAL A 252 -9.87 -3.84 -4.50
C VAL A 252 -10.05 -3.18 -3.16
N THR A 253 -9.03 -2.50 -2.65
CA THR A 253 -9.03 -1.82 -1.34
C THR A 253 -8.98 -0.31 -1.52
N ALA A 254 -9.99 0.39 -1.02
CA ALA A 254 -10.14 1.84 -1.10
C ALA A 254 -9.34 2.58 0.00
N SER A 255 -9.23 3.91 -0.13
CA SER A 255 -8.51 4.78 0.83
C SER A 255 -9.03 4.69 2.26
N ASN A 256 -10.32 4.44 2.43
CA ASN A 256 -10.95 4.24 3.75
C ASN A 256 -10.76 2.80 4.29
N ARG A 257 -9.94 1.98 3.64
CA ARG A 257 -9.65 0.57 3.95
C ARG A 257 -10.78 -0.41 3.66
N SER A 258 -11.90 0.04 3.08
CA SER A 258 -12.97 -0.84 2.60
C SER A 258 -12.49 -1.65 1.40
N ILE A 259 -12.81 -2.92 1.39
CA ILE A 259 -12.47 -3.89 0.35
C ILE A 259 -13.74 -4.21 -0.44
N GLN A 260 -13.67 -4.09 -1.75
CA GLN A 260 -14.82 -4.26 -2.65
C GLN A 260 -14.54 -5.42 -3.59
N TRP A 261 -15.55 -6.28 -3.79
CA TRP A 261 -15.52 -7.23 -4.90
C TRP A 261 -15.97 -6.53 -6.19
N ARG A 262 -15.22 -6.74 -7.27
CA ARG A 262 -15.57 -6.35 -8.63
C ARG A 262 -15.87 -7.61 -9.44
N SER A 263 -16.93 -7.57 -10.22
CA SER A 263 -17.31 -8.66 -11.12
C SER A 263 -16.87 -8.31 -12.54
N GLN A 264 -16.55 -9.34 -13.31
CA GLN A 264 -16.29 -9.21 -14.74
C GLN A 264 -17.56 -8.71 -15.43
N VAL A 265 -17.40 -7.69 -16.29
CA VAL A 265 -18.50 -7.06 -17.02
C VAL A 265 -18.53 -7.55 -18.47
N ILE A 266 -17.35 -7.70 -19.08
CA ILE A 266 -17.17 -8.22 -20.44
C ILE A 266 -16.02 -9.23 -20.48
N GLU A 267 -15.98 -10.06 -21.51
CA GLU A 267 -14.83 -10.94 -21.76
C GLU A 267 -13.60 -10.14 -22.19
N PRO A 268 -12.36 -10.58 -21.86
CA PRO A 268 -11.14 -9.98 -22.37
C PRO A 268 -11.17 -9.84 -23.89
N LEU A 269 -10.90 -8.63 -24.37
CA LEU A 269 -10.91 -8.31 -25.79
C LEU A 269 -9.62 -8.80 -26.46
N PHE A 270 -9.77 -9.27 -27.71
CA PHE A 270 -8.65 -9.71 -28.55
C PHE A 270 -7.81 -10.81 -27.87
N GLU A 271 -6.50 -10.58 -27.76
CA GLU A 271 -5.53 -11.48 -27.14
C GLU A 271 -5.16 -11.02 -25.72
N SER A 272 -5.88 -10.03 -25.17
CA SER A 272 -5.65 -9.55 -23.82
C SER A 272 -5.94 -10.64 -22.81
N LEU A 273 -5.10 -10.73 -21.78
CA LEU A 273 -5.27 -11.68 -20.68
C LEU A 273 -5.37 -10.92 -19.36
N PRO A 274 -6.16 -11.39 -18.38
CA PRO A 274 -6.08 -10.88 -17.02
C PRO A 274 -4.67 -11.02 -16.42
N ASP A 275 -4.27 -10.08 -15.57
CA ASP A 275 -2.91 -10.01 -15.03
C ASP A 275 -2.46 -11.31 -14.36
N HIS A 276 -3.32 -11.96 -13.57
CA HIS A 276 -3.02 -13.22 -12.87
C HIS A 276 -2.78 -14.39 -13.84
N VAL A 277 -3.40 -14.37 -15.03
CA VAL A 277 -3.15 -15.35 -16.09
C VAL A 277 -1.76 -15.14 -16.69
N ILE A 278 -1.37 -13.88 -16.97
CA ILE A 278 -0.03 -13.53 -17.47
C ILE A 278 1.04 -13.96 -16.44
N MET A 279 0.82 -13.64 -15.16
CA MET A 279 1.73 -14.04 -14.07
C MET A 279 1.86 -15.56 -13.95
N TYR A 280 0.76 -16.31 -14.08
CA TYR A 280 0.80 -17.77 -14.04
C TYR A 280 1.56 -18.36 -15.22
N LYS A 281 1.33 -17.87 -16.45
CA LYS A 281 2.08 -18.33 -17.64
C LYS A 281 3.57 -18.05 -17.51
N LEU A 282 3.95 -16.89 -16.95
CA LEU A 282 5.34 -16.57 -16.64
C LEU A 282 5.93 -17.53 -15.60
N ALA A 283 5.21 -17.80 -14.50
CA ALA A 283 5.65 -18.75 -13.47
C ALA A 283 5.79 -20.19 -13.99
N LYS A 284 4.91 -20.61 -14.91
CA LYS A 284 4.99 -21.92 -15.59
C LYS A 284 6.23 -22.00 -16.46
N LYS A 285 6.54 -20.94 -17.21
CA LYS A 285 7.75 -20.86 -18.03
C LYS A 285 9.02 -20.89 -17.18
N LEU A 286 9.00 -20.26 -16.00
CA LEU A 286 10.11 -20.21 -15.05
C LEU A 286 10.19 -21.43 -14.11
N GLY A 287 9.24 -22.37 -14.21
CA GLY A 287 9.29 -23.64 -13.49
C GLY A 287 8.90 -23.59 -12.02
N PHE A 288 8.18 -22.55 -11.57
CA PHE A 288 7.71 -22.43 -10.18
C PHE A 288 6.18 -22.29 -10.02
N ALA A 289 5.41 -22.51 -11.08
CA ALA A 289 3.94 -22.44 -11.03
C ALA A 289 3.31 -23.34 -9.95
N ALA A 290 3.88 -24.52 -9.69
CA ALA A 290 3.38 -25.43 -8.65
C ALA A 290 3.51 -24.84 -7.24
N GLN A 291 4.58 -24.07 -6.98
CA GLN A 291 4.77 -23.36 -5.72
C GLN A 291 3.90 -22.10 -5.65
N LEU A 292 3.80 -21.35 -6.75
CA LEU A 292 2.96 -20.15 -6.83
C LEU A 292 1.48 -20.47 -6.58
N CYS A 293 0.98 -21.58 -7.13
CA CYS A 293 -0.42 -21.97 -7.05
C CYS A 293 -0.66 -23.15 -6.09
N LYS A 294 0.18 -23.34 -5.06
CA LYS A 294 0.09 -24.50 -4.17
C LYS A 294 -1.29 -24.67 -3.53
N HIS A 295 -1.93 -23.56 -3.18
CA HIS A 295 -3.28 -23.51 -2.59
C HIS A 295 -4.30 -22.82 -3.48
N ILE A 296 -3.96 -22.58 -4.74
CA ILE A 296 -4.81 -21.83 -5.67
C ILE A 296 -5.23 -22.78 -6.78
N LYS A 297 -6.54 -23.02 -6.90
CA LYS A 297 -7.07 -23.78 -8.02
C LYS A 297 -6.73 -23.06 -9.33
N VAL A 298 -6.29 -23.82 -10.33
CA VAL A 298 -6.08 -23.29 -11.69
C VAL A 298 -7.11 -23.92 -12.61
N ASN A 299 -7.96 -23.11 -13.22
CA ASN A 299 -8.92 -23.54 -14.23
C ASN A 299 -8.30 -23.31 -15.61
N ASN A 300 -7.86 -24.39 -16.26
CA ASN A 300 -7.03 -24.34 -17.47
C ASN A 300 -5.69 -23.63 -17.23
N ASP A 301 -5.62 -22.32 -17.52
CA ASP A 301 -4.46 -21.46 -17.30
C ASP A 301 -4.79 -20.25 -16.41
N GLU A 302 -5.97 -20.22 -15.80
CA GLU A 302 -6.40 -19.11 -14.95
C GLU A 302 -6.44 -19.50 -13.47
N PRO A 303 -5.55 -18.91 -12.64
CA PRO A 303 -5.66 -19.01 -11.18
C PRO A 303 -6.98 -18.46 -10.65
N LEU A 304 -7.63 -19.18 -9.75
CA LEU A 304 -8.88 -18.77 -9.13
C LEU A 304 -8.63 -17.63 -8.13
N ILE A 305 -9.17 -16.44 -8.40
CA ILE A 305 -8.91 -15.23 -7.62
C ILE A 305 -9.42 -15.36 -6.19
N GLU A 306 -10.53 -16.06 -5.99
CA GLU A 306 -11.07 -16.30 -4.67
C GLU A 306 -10.06 -17.02 -3.76
N ASP A 307 -9.29 -17.97 -4.30
CA ASP A 307 -8.25 -18.66 -3.52
C ASP A 307 -7.07 -17.74 -3.18
N ILE A 308 -6.72 -16.84 -4.10
CA ILE A 308 -5.72 -15.78 -3.85
C ILE A 308 -6.19 -14.88 -2.70
N THR A 309 -7.46 -14.47 -2.70
CA THR A 309 -8.06 -13.70 -1.60
C THR A 309 -7.97 -14.44 -0.26
N ARG A 310 -8.32 -15.73 -0.24
CA ARG A 310 -8.21 -16.54 0.99
C ARG A 310 -6.77 -16.69 1.45
N GLU A 311 -5.82 -16.82 0.54
CA GLU A 311 -4.41 -16.97 0.88
C GLU A 311 -3.86 -15.74 1.61
N PHE A 312 -4.09 -14.53 1.09
CA PHE A 312 -3.65 -13.33 1.80
C PHE A 312 -4.42 -13.12 3.12
N ASN A 313 -5.70 -13.49 3.18
CA ASN A 313 -6.47 -13.43 4.44
C ASN A 313 -5.89 -14.33 5.53
N ARG A 314 -5.30 -15.48 5.19
CA ARG A 314 -4.64 -16.37 6.16
C ARG A 314 -3.38 -15.75 6.77
N GLY A 315 -2.71 -14.84 6.04
CA GLY A 315 -1.42 -14.28 6.43
C GLY A 315 -1.44 -12.89 7.05
N MET A 316 -2.46 -12.06 6.77
CA MET A 316 -2.45 -10.62 7.07
C MET A 316 -3.03 -10.24 8.45
N TRP A 317 -2.70 -11.04 9.47
CA TRP A 317 -3.14 -10.83 10.86
C TRP A 317 -2.62 -9.53 11.50
N THR A 318 -1.52 -8.96 11.04
CA THR A 318 -0.94 -7.71 11.60
C THR A 318 -1.87 -6.50 11.49
N ILE A 319 -2.73 -6.49 10.47
CA ILE A 319 -3.66 -5.38 10.20
C ILE A 319 -5.12 -5.80 10.23
N GLY A 320 -5.41 -7.04 10.62
CA GLY A 320 -6.77 -7.58 10.63
C GLY A 320 -7.39 -7.66 9.24
N TYR A 321 -6.60 -8.00 8.21
CA TYR A 321 -7.11 -8.23 6.85
C TYR A 321 -7.38 -9.73 6.67
N THR A 322 -8.19 -10.30 7.57
CA THR A 322 -8.36 -11.76 7.73
C THR A 322 -9.81 -12.22 7.59
N GLY A 323 -10.79 -11.40 7.98
CA GLY A 323 -12.21 -11.75 7.92
C GLY A 323 -12.89 -11.52 6.58
N GLN A 324 -12.19 -10.97 5.57
CA GLN A 324 -12.76 -10.55 4.28
C GLN A 324 -12.74 -11.65 3.20
N SER A 325 -13.36 -12.79 3.48
CA SER A 325 -13.52 -13.86 2.47
C SER A 325 -14.21 -13.36 1.20
N PRO A 326 -13.94 -13.96 0.03
CA PRO A 326 -14.66 -13.68 -1.21
C PRO A 326 -16.18 -13.74 -1.07
N GLU A 327 -16.71 -14.71 -0.32
CA GLU A 327 -18.14 -14.88 -0.08
C GLU A 327 -18.76 -13.66 0.57
N ARG A 328 -18.12 -13.13 1.62
CA ARG A 328 -18.58 -11.94 2.32
C ARG A 328 -18.48 -10.71 1.42
N LEU A 329 -17.37 -10.54 0.69
CA LEU A 329 -17.19 -9.40 -0.23
C LEU A 329 -18.23 -9.41 -1.37
N LYS A 330 -18.52 -10.57 -1.95
CA LYS A 330 -19.58 -10.75 -2.95
C LYS A 330 -20.96 -10.48 -2.38
N ARG A 331 -21.24 -10.96 -1.16
CA ARG A 331 -22.51 -10.65 -0.47
C ARG A 331 -22.70 -9.15 -0.28
N HIS A 332 -21.66 -8.42 0.10
CA HIS A 332 -21.73 -6.96 0.16
C HIS A 332 -22.03 -6.36 -1.21
N GLN A 333 -21.36 -6.84 -2.27
CA GLN A 333 -21.59 -6.41 -3.66
C GLN A 333 -23.05 -6.59 -4.10
N GLU A 334 -23.64 -7.74 -3.81
CA GLU A 334 -25.02 -8.08 -4.16
C GLU A 334 -26.07 -7.30 -3.35
N ASN A 335 -25.68 -6.72 -2.21
CA ASN A 335 -26.59 -6.08 -1.26
C ASN A 335 -26.21 -4.61 -0.97
N TRP A 336 -25.59 -3.90 -1.92
CA TRP A 336 -25.17 -2.50 -1.73
C TRP A 336 -26.29 -1.56 -1.26
N SER A 337 -27.53 -1.83 -1.66
CA SER A 337 -28.69 -1.01 -1.30
C SER A 337 -29.03 -1.05 0.20
N THR A 338 -28.49 -2.00 0.98
CA THR A 338 -28.75 -2.09 2.42
C THR A 338 -27.81 -1.22 3.25
N PHE A 339 -26.76 -0.64 2.66
CA PHE A 339 -25.78 0.18 3.38
C PHE A 339 -26.17 1.65 3.35
N ASP A 340 -26.18 2.28 4.52
CA ASP A 340 -26.39 3.73 4.61
C ASP A 340 -25.21 4.51 4.01
N PHE A 341 -25.50 5.54 3.21
CA PHE A 341 -24.49 6.30 2.49
C PHE A 341 -23.58 7.15 3.40
N THR A 342 -24.03 7.44 4.63
CA THR A 342 -23.29 8.31 5.55
C THR A 342 -22.40 7.50 6.49
N THR A 343 -22.98 6.51 7.15
CA THR A 343 -22.33 5.66 8.16
C THR A 343 -21.63 4.46 7.55
N LEU A 344 -21.99 4.10 6.30
CA LEU A 344 -21.55 2.89 5.61
C LEU A 344 -21.94 1.60 6.34
N LYS A 345 -22.85 1.66 7.31
CA LYS A 345 -23.32 0.48 8.03
C LYS A 345 -24.53 -0.10 7.31
N ALA A 346 -24.61 -1.42 7.20
CA ALA A 346 -25.80 -2.09 6.71
C ALA A 346 -26.95 -1.98 7.73
N GLU A 347 -28.12 -1.61 7.24
CA GLU A 347 -29.37 -1.51 7.99
C GLU A 347 -30.35 -2.56 7.47
N GLY A 348 -30.28 -3.76 8.04
CA GLY A 348 -31.05 -4.93 7.63
C GLY A 348 -30.44 -5.71 6.46
N GLY A 349 -31.15 -6.76 6.05
CA GLY A 349 -30.75 -7.64 4.97
C GLY A 349 -29.58 -8.59 5.33
N PRO A 350 -28.99 -9.28 4.33
CA PRO A 350 -27.97 -10.31 4.54
C PRO A 350 -26.62 -9.82 5.10
N CYS A 351 -26.40 -8.50 5.11
CA CYS A 351 -25.18 -7.86 5.60
C CYS A 351 -25.43 -7.05 6.89
N ASP A 352 -26.61 -7.16 7.52
CA ASP A 352 -27.01 -6.34 8.66
C ASP A 352 -25.91 -6.24 9.73
N GLY A 353 -25.59 -5.01 10.12
CA GLY A 353 -24.55 -4.72 11.10
C GLY A 353 -23.11 -4.60 10.54
N ASP A 354 -22.82 -5.13 9.35
CA ASP A 354 -21.50 -5.00 8.73
C ASP A 354 -21.27 -3.57 8.21
N TYR A 355 -20.01 -3.13 8.22
CA TYR A 355 -19.59 -1.92 7.52
C TYR A 355 -19.22 -2.22 6.07
N TYR A 356 -19.55 -1.32 5.16
CA TYR A 356 -19.37 -1.51 3.73
C TYR A 356 -17.91 -1.84 3.38
N GLY A 357 -17.73 -2.99 2.73
CA GLY A 357 -16.44 -3.53 2.35
C GLY A 357 -15.56 -4.01 3.51
N LEU A 358 -16.11 -4.25 4.70
CA LEU A 358 -15.39 -4.83 5.84
C LEU A 358 -14.04 -4.15 6.10
N PRO A 359 -14.03 -2.81 6.32
CA PRO A 359 -12.80 -2.04 6.41
C PRO A 359 -11.88 -2.62 7.47
N TRP A 360 -10.59 -2.77 7.13
CA TRP A 360 -9.68 -3.37 8.09
C TRP A 360 -9.37 -2.41 9.25
N PRO A 361 -9.31 -2.93 10.49
CA PRO A 361 -9.33 -4.35 10.82
C PRO A 361 -10.73 -5.00 10.77
N CYS A 362 -10.77 -6.20 10.18
CA CYS A 362 -11.85 -7.19 10.27
C CYS A 362 -11.22 -8.46 10.87
N TRP A 363 -11.27 -8.56 12.20
CA TRP A 363 -10.52 -9.57 12.94
C TRP A 363 -11.12 -10.97 12.82
N GLY A 364 -10.25 -11.97 12.93
CA GLY A 364 -10.67 -13.36 13.02
C GLY A 364 -10.90 -14.02 11.67
N THR A 365 -11.52 -15.20 11.72
CA THR A 365 -11.94 -15.93 10.52
C THR A 365 -13.24 -15.33 9.96
N PRO A 366 -13.56 -15.58 8.68
CA PRO A 366 -14.85 -15.17 8.12
C PRO A 366 -16.07 -15.62 8.94
N ASP A 367 -16.01 -16.81 9.55
CA ASP A 367 -17.09 -17.37 10.38
C ASP A 367 -17.32 -16.61 11.69
N MET A 368 -16.29 -15.91 12.20
CA MET A 368 -16.45 -15.03 13.36
C MET A 368 -17.30 -13.79 13.03
N ASN A 369 -17.53 -13.52 11.74
CA ASN A 369 -18.41 -12.48 11.23
C ASN A 369 -18.14 -11.09 11.84
N HIS A 370 -16.86 -10.74 12.03
CA HIS A 370 -16.49 -9.40 12.47
C HIS A 370 -16.93 -8.37 11.40
N PRO A 371 -17.60 -7.26 11.76
CA PRO A 371 -18.24 -6.37 10.79
C PRO A 371 -17.29 -5.48 9.98
N GLY A 372 -15.97 -5.66 10.14
CA GLY A 372 -14.97 -4.63 9.86
C GLY A 372 -15.10 -3.41 10.78
N THR A 373 -14.07 -2.56 10.81
CA THR A 373 -14.04 -1.39 11.68
C THR A 373 -13.53 -0.15 10.93
N PRO A 374 -14.38 0.88 10.71
CA PRO A 374 -13.92 2.14 10.13
C PRO A 374 -13.03 2.94 11.10
N ASN A 375 -13.10 2.64 12.39
CA ASN A 375 -12.40 3.34 13.47
C ASN A 375 -11.32 2.46 14.15
N LEU A 376 -10.07 2.51 13.65
CA LEU A 376 -8.98 1.56 13.98
C LEU A 376 -8.63 1.41 15.47
N TYR A 377 -9.02 2.36 16.32
CA TYR A 377 -8.70 2.40 17.76
C TYR A 377 -9.94 2.45 18.64
N ASP A 378 -11.10 2.11 18.09
CA ASP A 378 -12.30 1.91 18.87
C ASP A 378 -12.12 0.70 19.77
N THR A 379 -12.29 0.92 21.07
CA THR A 379 -12.16 -0.11 22.11
C THR A 379 -13.52 -0.46 22.72
N SER A 380 -14.61 0.08 22.17
CA SER A 380 -15.98 -0.12 22.66
C SER A 380 -16.59 -1.46 22.25
#